data_AF-A0A920KAM4-F1
#
_entry.id   AF-A0A920KAM4-F1
#
_cell.length_a   1.000
_cell.length_b   1.000
_cell.length_c   1.000
_cell.angle_alpha   90.00
_cell.angle_beta   90.00
_cell.angle_gamma   90.00
#
_symmetry.space_group_name_H-M   'P 1'
#
loop_
_entity.id
_entity.type
_entity.pdbx_description
1 polymer ?
#
loop_
_entity_poly.entity_id
_entity_poly.type
_entity_poly.pdbx_seq_one_letter_code
_entity_poly.pdbx_strand_id
1 'polypeptide(L)'
;MARGRCTGAFALTEPEAGSDAGSLKTTAERHGNDGWIINGEKRYITNAPQADVFLVMARTDPSSTGSNGISAFLVDATLEELE
;
A
#
# COMPACT_ATOMS: atom_id res chain seq x y z
N MET A 1 8.48 1.97 15.82
CA MET A 1 7.79 0.67 16.07
C MET A 1 8.31 -0.12 17.26
N ALA A 2 9.51 -0.72 17.25
CA ALA A 2 9.94 -1.66 18.31
C ALA A 2 9.93 -1.13 19.77
N ARG A 3 10.03 0.19 19.98
CA ARG A 3 9.92 0.84 21.30
C ARG A 3 8.48 1.21 21.70
N GLY A 4 7.47 0.85 20.91
CA GLY A 4 6.05 1.16 21.15
C GLY A 4 5.63 2.61 20.86
N ARG A 5 6.50 3.42 20.25
CA ARG A 5 6.25 4.85 19.96
C ARG A 5 5.73 5.14 18.55
N CYS A 6 5.56 4.09 17.75
CA CYS A 6 5.00 4.22 16.41
C CYS A 6 4.30 2.93 16.05
N THR A 7 3.10 3.05 15.49
CA THR A 7 2.20 1.98 15.06
C THR A 7 2.18 1.92 13.54
N GLY A 8 2.21 0.70 13.00
CA GLY A 8 2.10 0.45 11.57
C GLY A 8 0.80 -0.28 11.24
N ALA A 9 0.29 -0.07 10.03
CA ALA A 9 -0.81 -0.84 9.46
C ALA A 9 -0.39 -1.51 8.15
N PHE A 10 -0.87 -2.73 7.91
CA PHE A 10 -0.57 -3.49 6.69
C PHE A 10 -1.71 -3.35 5.68
N ALA A 11 -1.45 -2.65 4.58
CA ALA A 11 -2.42 -2.26 3.58
C ALA A 11 -2.30 -3.13 2.32
N LEU A 12 -2.90 -4.33 2.39
CA LEU A 12 -2.90 -5.32 1.31
C LEU A 12 -4.28 -5.45 0.64
N THR A 13 -5.29 -5.84 1.42
CA THR A 13 -6.63 -6.18 0.95
C THR A 13 -7.30 -5.00 0.25
N GLU A 14 -8.00 -5.31 -0.84
CA GLU A 14 -8.76 -4.38 -1.67
C GLU A 14 -10.22 -4.80 -1.74
N PRO A 15 -11.13 -3.91 -2.18
CA PRO A 15 -12.53 -4.27 -2.44
C PRO A 15 -12.69 -5.53 -3.29
N GLU A 16 -11.85 -5.68 -4.31
CA GLU A 16 -11.91 -6.75 -5.31
C GLU A 16 -10.84 -7.84 -5.12
N ALA A 17 -9.96 -7.71 -4.11
CA ALA A 17 -8.84 -8.64 -3.89
C ALA A 17 -8.59 -8.90 -2.40
N GLY A 18 -8.87 -10.12 -1.97
CA GLY A 18 -8.60 -10.62 -0.60
C GLY A 18 -7.76 -11.90 -0.63
N SER A 19 -8.42 -13.05 -0.80
CA SER A 19 -7.74 -14.36 -0.88
C SER A 19 -6.75 -14.43 -2.05
N ASP A 20 -7.08 -13.79 -3.18
CA ASP A 20 -6.16 -13.60 -4.31
C ASP A 20 -5.43 -12.25 -4.23
N ALA A 21 -4.54 -12.14 -3.25
CA ALA A 21 -3.75 -10.93 -3.01
C ALA A 21 -2.83 -10.56 -4.20
N GLY A 22 -2.44 -11.54 -5.02
CA GLY A 22 -1.62 -11.32 -6.20
C GLY A 22 -2.33 -10.57 -7.33
N SER A 23 -3.66 -10.50 -7.28
CA SER A 23 -4.50 -9.83 -8.27
C SER A 23 -4.88 -8.39 -7.91
N LEU A 24 -4.26 -7.82 -6.86
CA LEU A 24 -4.48 -6.44 -6.44
C LEU A 24 -4.29 -5.44 -7.60
N LYS A 25 -5.06 -4.36 -7.55
CA LYS A 25 -5.25 -3.33 -8.58
C LYS A 25 -4.64 -1.99 -8.20
N THR A 26 -4.36 -1.73 -6.93
CA THR A 26 -3.62 -0.52 -6.51
C THR A 26 -2.34 -0.43 -7.32
N THR A 27 -2.12 0.66 -8.04
CA THR A 27 -0.94 0.88 -8.87
C THR A 27 0.07 1.74 -8.13
N ALA A 28 1.34 1.57 -8.48
CA ALA A 28 2.40 2.48 -8.11
C ALA A 28 3.24 2.77 -9.35
N GLU A 29 3.17 4.02 -9.84
CA GLU A 29 3.84 4.45 -11.05
C GLU A 29 5.01 5.38 -10.73
N ARG A 30 6.15 5.18 -11.39
CA ARG A 30 7.35 6.00 -11.15
C ARG A 30 7.14 7.41 -11.70
N HIS A 31 7.25 8.41 -10.84
CA HIS A 31 7.11 9.81 -11.22
C HIS A 31 8.49 10.47 -11.29
N GLY A 32 9.12 10.35 -12.46
CA GLY A 32 10.45 10.92 -12.72
C GLY A 32 11.50 10.45 -11.69
N ASN A 33 12.21 11.41 -11.11
CA ASN A 33 13.15 11.19 -10.00
C ASN A 33 12.52 11.54 -8.63
N ASP A 34 11.26 11.98 -8.63
CA ASP A 34 10.58 12.55 -7.46
C ASP A 34 9.88 11.48 -6.61
N GLY A 35 9.75 10.25 -7.12
CA GLY A 35 9.28 9.11 -6.36
C GLY A 35 8.24 8.28 -7.10
N TRP A 36 7.17 7.92 -6.40
CA TRP A 36 6.09 7.06 -6.88
C TRP A 36 4.74 7.70 -6.61
N ILE A 37 3.83 7.59 -7.57
CA ILE A 37 2.42 7.92 -7.37
C ILE A 37 1.67 6.61 -7.15
N ILE A 38 0.99 6.48 -6.02
CA ILE A 38 0.22 5.29 -5.65
C ILE A 38 -1.26 5.63 -5.78
N ASN A 39 -2.03 4.81 -6.51
CA ASN A 39 -3.46 5.01 -6.70
C ASN A 39 -4.23 3.72 -6.47
N GLY A 40 -5.23 3.74 -5.60
CA GLY A 40 -6.10 2.60 -5.34
C GLY A 40 -6.86 2.73 -4.02
N GLU A 41 -7.72 1.75 -3.75
CA GLU A 41 -8.47 1.65 -2.49
C GLU A 41 -8.04 0.41 -1.72
N LYS A 42 -7.81 0.57 -0.42
CA LYS A 42 -7.52 -0.52 0.52
C LYS A 42 -8.68 -0.71 1.48
N ARG A 43 -8.96 -1.95 1.86
CA ARG A 43 -10.13 -2.31 2.68
C ARG A 43 -9.78 -3.26 3.79
N TYR A 44 -10.44 -3.10 4.94
CA TYR A 44 -10.23 -3.91 6.14
C TYR A 44 -8.83 -3.80 6.74
N ILE A 45 -8.24 -2.60 6.67
CA ILE A 45 -6.89 -2.36 7.18
C ILE A 45 -6.93 -2.21 8.70
N THR A 46 -6.44 -3.24 9.39
CA THR A 46 -6.39 -3.26 10.85
C THR A 46 -5.49 -2.15 11.38
N ASN A 47 -5.95 -1.45 12.41
CA ASN A 47 -5.30 -0.29 13.04
C ASN A 47 -5.13 0.94 12.14
N ALA A 48 -5.78 1.02 10.97
CA ALA A 48 -5.62 2.18 10.07
C ALA A 48 -5.86 3.54 10.76
N PRO A 49 -6.92 3.75 11.57
CA PRO A 49 -7.15 5.05 12.22
C PRO A 49 -6.10 5.40 13.30
N GLN A 50 -5.25 4.46 13.70
CA GLN A 50 -4.20 4.66 14.71
C GLN A 50 -2.80 4.48 14.14
N ALA A 51 -2.64 4.26 12.83
CA ALA A 51 -1.33 4.03 12.23
C ALA A 51 -0.59 5.35 12.04
N ASP A 52 0.71 5.36 12.31
CA ASP A 52 1.61 6.43 11.88
C ASP A 52 2.18 6.15 10.48
N VAL A 53 2.21 4.87 10.08
CA VAL A 53 2.75 4.44 8.80
C VAL A 53 1.97 3.25 8.24
N PHE A 54 1.73 3.27 6.94
CA PHE A 54 1.13 2.17 6.20
C PHE A 54 2.20 1.44 5.40
N LEU A 55 2.22 0.11 5.49
CA LEU A 55 2.90 -0.74 4.52
C LEU A 55 1.92 -1.06 3.39
N VAL A 56 1.94 -0.26 2.32
CA VAL A 56 1.03 -0.34 1.18
C VAL A 56 1.60 -1.28 0.13
N MET A 57 0.80 -2.27 -0.26
CA MET A 57 1.12 -3.19 -1.36
C MET A 57 0.51 -2.67 -2.66
N ALA A 58 1.34 -2.39 -3.66
CA ALA A 58 0.92 -1.80 -4.92
C ALA A 58 1.67 -2.41 -6.11
N ARG A 59 1.01 -2.48 -7.26
CA ARG A 59 1.55 -3.02 -8.51
C ARG A 59 2.45 -2.00 -9.18
N THR A 60 3.73 -2.31 -9.27
CA THR A 60 4.75 -1.51 -9.96
C THR A 60 5.08 -2.03 -11.35
N ASP A 61 4.83 -3.33 -11.60
CA ASP A 61 5.01 -3.94 -12.92
C ASP A 61 3.67 -4.55 -13.39
N PRO A 62 2.96 -3.87 -14.30
CA PRO A 62 1.69 -4.38 -14.84
C PRO A 62 1.87 -5.54 -15.84
N SER A 63 3.09 -5.77 -16.34
CA SER A 63 3.39 -6.88 -17.25
C SER A 63 3.62 -8.21 -16.53
N SER A 64 3.93 -8.14 -15.24
CA SER A 64 4.15 -9.29 -14.38
C SER A 64 2.86 -9.79 -13.71
N THR A 65 2.81 -11.09 -13.45
CA THR A 65 1.64 -11.76 -12.88
C THR A 65 1.85 -12.10 -11.41
N GLY A 66 0.74 -12.19 -10.67
CA GLY A 66 0.76 -12.49 -9.25
C GLY A 66 1.59 -11.49 -8.44
N SER A 67 2.33 -12.00 -7.44
CA SER A 67 3.14 -11.20 -6.52
C SER A 67 4.42 -10.63 -7.11
N ASN A 68 4.91 -11.15 -8.24
CA ASN A 68 6.17 -10.70 -8.83
C ASN A 68 6.11 -9.24 -9.34
N GLY A 69 4.92 -8.72 -9.64
CA GLY A 69 4.71 -7.34 -10.07
C GLY A 69 4.36 -6.37 -8.94
N ILE A 70 4.35 -6.83 -7.69
CA ILE A 70 3.89 -6.06 -6.52
C ILE A 70 5.10 -5.65 -5.69
N SER A 71 5.16 -4.35 -5.37
CA SER A 71 6.13 -3.78 -4.45
C SER A 71 5.44 -3.32 -3.16
N ALA A 72 6.24 -3.15 -2.11
CA ALA A 72 5.78 -2.63 -0.83
C ALA A 72 6.31 -1.21 -0.62
N PHE A 73 5.46 -0.32 -0.13
CA PHE A 73 5.77 1.09 0.13
C PHE A 73 5.46 1.42 1.58
N LEU A 74 6.35 2.17 2.23
CA LEU A 74 6.04 2.82 3.50
C LEU A 74 5.44 4.20 3.18
N VAL A 75 4.20 4.41 3.58
CA VAL A 75 3.44 5.63 3.34
C VAL A 75 3.13 6.26 4.70
N ASP A 76 3.51 7.51 4.87
CA ASP A 76 3.21 8.27 6.09
C ASP A 76 1.70 8.49 6.21
N ALA A 77 1.13 8.26 7.38
CA ALA A 77 -0.30 8.42 7.62
C ALA A 77 -0.74 9.89 7.60
N THR A 78 0.19 10.86 7.64
CA THR A 78 -0.12 12.30 7.60
C THR A 78 -0.09 12.91 6.20
N LEU A 79 0.03 12.11 5.14
CA LEU A 79 -0.07 12.64 3.76
C LEU A 79 -1.47 13.19 3.52
N GLU A 80 -1.55 14.41 2.99
CA GLU A 80 -2.83 15.11 2.80
C GLU A 80 -3.73 14.41 1.78
N GLU A 81 -3.15 13.72 0.79
CA GLU A 81 -3.88 13.00 -0.25
C GLU A 81 -4.30 11.57 0.14
N LEU A 82 -4.05 11.15 1.39
CA LEU A 82 -4.51 9.86 1.92
C LEU A 82 -5.92 10.02 2.53
N GLU A 83 -6.90 9.30 1.97
CA GLU A 83 -8.30 9.29 2.42
C GLU A 83 -8.69 8.02 3.21
#